data_AF-A0A4U1FSL6-F1
#
_entry.id   AF-A0A4U1FSL6-F1
#
_cell.length_a   1.000
_cell.length_b   1.000
_cell.length_c   1.000
_cell.angle_alpha   90.00
_cell.angle_beta   90.00
_cell.angle_gamma   90.00
#
_symmetry.space_group_name_H-M   'P 1'
#
loop_
_entity.id
_entity.type
_entity.pdbx_description
1 polymer ?
#
loop_
_entity_poly.entity_id
_entity_poly.type
_entity_poly.pdbx_seq_one_letter_code
_entity_poly.pdbx_strand_id
1 'polypeptide(L)'
;YEDWLRHNSDNEVNGAPVYVVRSGGLVKTRSKNIRVGDIVRVAKDEIFPADLVLLSSDRLDGSCHVTTASLDGETNLKTHVAVPETAVLQTVANLDTLIAVIECQQPEADLY
;
A
#
# COMPACT_ATOMS: atom_id res chain seq x y z
N TYR A 1 2.24 6.69 31.69
CA TYR A 1 1.34 7.67 31.03
C TYR A 1 1.71 7.80 29.56
N GLU A 2 2.97 8.11 29.24
CA GLU A 2 3.44 8.18 27.84
C GLU A 2 3.32 6.85 27.07
N ASP A 3 3.67 5.72 27.68
CA ASP A 3 3.50 4.39 27.04
C ASP A 3 2.04 4.07 26.68
N TRP A 4 1.10 4.55 27.50
CA TRP A 4 -0.33 4.36 27.25
C TRP A 4 -0.81 5.22 26.07
N LEU A 5 -0.30 6.46 25.96
CA LEU A 5 -0.59 7.34 24.82
C LEU A 5 -0.02 6.78 23.53
N ARG A 6 1.21 6.23 23.56
CA ARG A 6 1.82 5.54 22.41
C ARG A 6 0.98 4.32 22.01
N HIS A 7 0.59 3.49 22.96
CA HIS A 7 -0.25 2.33 22.68
C HIS A 7 -1.60 2.71 22.08
N ASN A 8 -2.22 3.80 22.54
CA ASN A 8 -3.47 4.30 21.96
C ASN A 8 -3.27 4.77 20.51
N SER A 9 -2.21 5.53 20.25
CA SER A 9 -1.85 5.99 18.90
C SER A 9 -1.57 4.82 17.95
N ASP A 10 -0.79 3.83 18.40
CA ASP A 10 -0.48 2.64 17.61
C ASP A 10 -1.76 1.87 17.28
N ASN A 11 -2.68 1.73 18.23
CA ASN A 11 -3.95 1.04 18.01
C ASN A 11 -4.85 1.76 16.98
N GLU A 12 -4.79 3.09 16.92
CA GLU A 12 -5.53 3.88 15.94
C GLU A 12 -5.01 3.60 14.52
N VAL A 13 -3.69 3.69 14.32
CA VAL A 13 -3.04 3.41 13.03
C VAL A 13 -3.24 1.94 12.62
N ASN A 14 -3.03 1.00 13.54
CA ASN A 14 -3.24 -0.42 13.31
C ASN A 14 -4.71 -0.79 13.07
N GLY A 15 -5.63 0.03 13.57
CA GLY A 15 -7.07 -0.10 13.41
C GLY A 15 -7.60 0.51 12.11
N ALA A 16 -6.78 1.27 11.38
CA ALA A 16 -7.20 2.00 10.19
C ALA A 16 -7.81 1.06 9.14
N PRO A 17 -8.90 1.47 8.48
CA PRO A 17 -9.54 0.67 7.45
C PRO A 17 -8.65 0.59 6.19
N VAL A 18 -8.50 -0.62 5.66
CA VAL A 18 -7.77 -0.89 4.41
C VAL A 18 -8.65 -1.74 3.51
N TYR A 19 -8.57 -1.54 2.20
CA TYR A 19 -9.25 -2.37 1.22
C TYR A 19 -8.27 -3.37 0.61
N VAL A 20 -8.66 -4.65 0.58
CA VAL A 20 -7.87 -5.75 0.01
C VAL A 20 -8.65 -6.45 -1.09
N VAL A 21 -7.97 -6.90 -2.13
CA VAL A 21 -8.56 -7.75 -3.18
C VAL A 21 -8.55 -9.20 -2.69
N ARG A 22 -9.73 -9.78 -2.46
CA ARG A 22 -9.89 -11.17 -2.03
C ARG A 22 -11.19 -11.74 -2.59
N SER A 23 -11.17 -12.99 -3.03
CA SER A 23 -12.37 -13.75 -3.46
C SER A 23 -13.12 -13.04 -4.59
N GLY A 24 -12.40 -12.46 -5.56
CA GLY A 24 -12.99 -11.75 -6.70
C GLY A 24 -13.57 -10.38 -6.36
N GLY A 25 -13.35 -9.86 -5.16
CA GLY A 25 -13.96 -8.62 -4.67
C GLY A 25 -13.01 -7.76 -3.84
N LEU A 26 -13.45 -6.53 -3.60
CA LEU A 26 -12.76 -5.60 -2.70
C LEU A 26 -13.36 -5.71 -1.30
N VAL A 27 -12.57 -6.19 -0.34
CA VAL A 27 -13.01 -6.44 1.03
C VAL A 27 -12.37 -5.41 1.96
N LYS A 28 -13.18 -4.80 2.82
CA LYS A 28 -12.69 -3.89 3.86
C LYS A 28 -12.17 -4.69 5.06
N THR A 29 -10.95 -4.41 5.49
CA THR A 29 -10.32 -5.00 6.68
C THR A 29 -9.61 -3.90 7.50
N ARG A 30 -8.96 -4.29 8.59
CA ARG A 30 -8.11 -3.39 9.39
C ARG A 30 -6.65 -3.55 8.95
N SER A 31 -5.86 -2.48 9.02
CA SER A 31 -4.44 -2.48 8.66
C SER A 31 -3.69 -3.64 9.32
N LYS A 32 -3.87 -3.86 10.62
CA LYS A 32 -3.25 -4.99 11.36
C LYS A 32 -3.57 -6.40 10.86
N ASN A 33 -4.57 -6.56 9.99
CA ASN A 33 -5.00 -7.87 9.46
C ASN A 33 -4.45 -8.16 8.06
N ILE A 34 -3.72 -7.22 7.43
CA ILE A 34 -3.07 -7.46 6.14
C ILE A 34 -1.84 -8.36 6.33
N ARG A 35 -1.47 -9.08 5.27
CA ARG A 35 -0.34 -10.01 5.25
C ARG A 35 0.48 -9.80 3.97
N VAL A 36 1.74 -10.23 4.01
CA VAL A 36 2.60 -10.26 2.81
C VAL A 36 1.90 -11.07 1.71
N GLY A 37 1.83 -10.49 0.51
CA GLY A 37 1.12 -11.05 -0.64
C GLY A 37 -0.34 -10.60 -0.78
N ASP A 38 -0.92 -9.89 0.20
CA ASP A 38 -2.22 -9.25 -0.01
C ASP A 38 -2.09 -8.11 -1.02
N ILE A 39 -2.99 -8.07 -2.01
CA ILE A 39 -3.16 -6.93 -2.90
C ILE A 39 -4.05 -5.91 -2.18
N VAL A 40 -3.48 -4.75 -1.86
CA VAL A 40 -4.19 -3.64 -1.20
C VAL A 40 -4.55 -2.56 -2.19
N ARG A 41 -5.71 -1.93 -2.01
CA ARG A 41 -6.10 -0.72 -2.74
C ARG A 41 -5.96 0.48 -1.80
N VAL A 42 -5.14 1.43 -2.19
CA VAL A 42 -4.96 2.71 -1.50
C VAL A 42 -5.62 3.80 -2.34
N ALA A 43 -6.54 4.55 -1.75
CA ALA A 43 -7.15 5.69 -2.41
C ALA A 43 -6.27 6.95 -2.29
N LYS A 44 -6.62 7.97 -3.06
CA LYS A 44 -5.96 9.28 -2.94
C LYS A 44 -6.11 9.81 -1.51
N ASP A 45 -5.02 10.39 -0.99
CA ASP A 45 -4.93 11.00 0.34
C ASP A 45 -5.08 10.00 1.51
N GLU A 46 -4.93 8.69 1.25
CA GLU A 46 -4.83 7.66 2.29
C GLU A 46 -3.38 7.35 2.67
N ILE A 47 -3.17 6.97 3.93
CA ILE A 47 -1.86 6.56 4.45
C ILE A 47 -1.58 5.12 4.03
N PHE A 48 -0.34 4.85 3.63
CA PHE A 48 0.11 3.50 3.33
C PHE A 48 0.12 2.62 4.58
N PRO A 49 -0.52 1.44 4.56
CA PRO A 49 -0.59 0.57 5.72
C PRO A 49 0.66 -0.29 5.93
N ALA A 50 1.53 -0.38 4.91
CA ALA A 50 2.78 -1.14 4.89
C ALA A 50 3.65 -0.66 3.71
N ASP A 51 4.85 -1.21 3.56
CA ASP A 51 5.65 -1.08 2.35
C ASP A 51 5.00 -1.86 1.20
N LEU A 52 4.80 -1.20 0.06
CA LEU A 52 4.05 -1.75 -1.07
C LEU A 52 4.85 -1.72 -2.36
N VAL A 53 4.51 -2.65 -3.27
CA VAL A 53 4.90 -2.60 -4.67
C VAL A 53 3.71 -2.12 -5.50
N LEU A 54 3.93 -1.10 -6.34
CA LEU A 54 2.89 -0.54 -7.20
C LEU A 54 2.61 -1.48 -8.39
N LEU A 55 1.42 -2.10 -8.38
CA LEU A 55 0.99 -2.99 -9.46
C LEU A 55 0.24 -2.25 -10.57
N SER A 56 -0.71 -1.38 -10.22
CA SER A 56 -1.51 -0.64 -11.19
C SER A 56 -2.02 0.67 -10.57
N SER A 57 -2.35 1.61 -11.43
CA SER A 57 -2.90 2.93 -11.08
C SER A 57 -4.10 3.24 -11.97
N ASP A 58 -4.97 4.13 -11.50
CA ASP A 58 -6.11 4.64 -12.28
C ASP A 58 -5.68 5.61 -13.39
N ARG A 59 -4.41 6.05 -13.37
CA ARG A 59 -3.82 6.89 -14.42
C ARG A 59 -3.44 6.08 -15.65
N LEU A 60 -3.63 6.68 -16.83
CA LEU A 60 -3.35 6.07 -18.13
C LEU A 60 -1.87 5.70 -18.34
N ASP A 61 -0.97 6.44 -17.71
CA ASP A 61 0.48 6.22 -17.73
C ASP A 61 0.96 5.25 -16.63
N GLY A 62 0.04 4.71 -15.83
CA GLY A 62 0.36 3.82 -14.71
C GLY A 62 1.11 4.51 -13.56
N SER A 63 1.16 5.85 -13.54
CA SER A 63 1.88 6.60 -12.52
C SER A 63 1.07 6.79 -11.24
N CYS A 64 1.76 6.92 -10.11
CA CYS A 64 1.22 7.43 -8.86
C CYS A 64 2.20 8.44 -8.25
N HIS A 65 1.69 9.33 -7.41
CA HIS A 65 2.48 10.36 -6.74
C HIS A 65 2.37 10.15 -5.24
N VAL A 66 3.51 10.03 -4.58
CA VAL A 66 3.61 9.75 -3.14
C VAL A 66 4.41 10.86 -2.49
N THR A 67 3.92 11.35 -1.35
CA THR A 67 4.67 12.28 -0.50
C THR A 67 5.08 11.57 0.77
N THR A 68 6.33 11.73 1.18
CA THR A 68 6.87 11.15 2.42
C THR A 68 6.90 12.15 3.58
N ALA A 69 6.21 13.29 3.47
CA ALA A 69 6.14 14.35 4.48
C ALA A 69 5.85 13.87 5.91
N SER A 70 5.07 12.79 6.08
CA SER A 70 4.78 12.21 7.40
C SER A 70 5.95 11.41 8.00
N LEU A 71 6.93 10.99 7.19
CA LEU A 71 8.12 10.23 7.59
C LEU A 71 9.35 11.11 7.74
N ASP A 72 9.64 11.96 6.76
CA ASP A 72 10.89 12.73 6.65
C ASP A 72 10.69 14.26 6.52
N GLY A 73 9.44 14.72 6.44
CA GLY A 73 9.11 16.13 6.22
C GLY A 73 9.29 16.60 4.77
N GLU A 74 9.61 15.71 3.83
CA GLU A 74 9.72 16.04 2.41
C GLU A 74 8.35 16.32 1.80
N THR A 75 8.16 17.54 1.29
CA THR A 75 6.89 17.98 0.66
C THR A 75 6.83 17.70 -0.84
N ASN A 76 7.94 17.26 -1.43
CA ASN A 76 7.98 16.88 -2.83
C ASN A 76 7.19 15.60 -3.07
N LEU A 77 6.48 15.55 -4.20
CA LEU A 77 5.84 14.34 -4.69
C LEU A 77 6.88 13.50 -5.43
N LYS A 78 7.11 12.27 -4.96
CA LYS A 78 7.87 11.23 -5.66
C LYS A 78 6.93 10.52 -6.62
N THR A 79 7.29 10.48 -7.90
CA THR A 79 6.52 9.76 -8.92
C THR A 79 7.00 8.32 -8.99
N HIS A 80 6.07 7.38 -8.84
CA HIS A 80 6.29 5.95 -9.05
C HIS A 80 5.47 5.50 -10.25
N VAL A 81 5.97 4.53 -11.01
CA VAL A 81 5.30 4.02 -12.21
C VAL A 81 5.19 2.51 -12.10
N ALA A 82 3.98 1.99 -12.33
CA ALA A 82 3.74 0.55 -12.37
C ALA A 82 4.47 -0.08 -13.55
N VAL A 83 4.88 -1.35 -13.41
CA VAL A 83 5.45 -2.07 -14.56
C VAL A 83 4.39 -2.26 -15.64
N PRO A 84 4.72 -2.13 -16.94
CA PRO A 84 3.73 -2.16 -18.02
C PRO A 84 2.82 -3.40 -18.02
N GLU A 85 3.37 -4.55 -17.63
CA GLU A 85 2.69 -5.84 -17.56
C GLU A 85 1.56 -5.86 -16.53
N THR A 86 1.74 -5.17 -15.40
CA THR A 86 0.73 -5.10 -14.33
C THR A 86 -0.11 -3.82 -14.41
N ALA A 87 0.39 -2.76 -15.05
CA ALA A 87 -0.29 -1.48 -15.18
C ALA A 87 -1.69 -1.61 -15.81
N VAL A 88 -1.86 -2.57 -16.74
CA VAL A 88 -3.13 -2.87 -17.42
C VAL A 88 -4.19 -3.55 -16.52
N LEU A 89 -3.80 -4.02 -15.34
CA LEU A 89 -4.68 -4.75 -14.40
C LEU A 89 -5.51 -3.76 -13.55
N GLN A 90 -6.35 -2.96 -14.21
CA GLN A 90 -7.11 -1.88 -13.57
C GLN A 90 -8.43 -2.33 -12.91
N THR A 91 -8.76 -3.62 -12.98
CA THR A 91 -9.99 -4.16 -12.38
C THR A 91 -9.65 -5.16 -11.27
N VAL A 92 -10.53 -5.23 -10.27
CA VAL A 92 -10.42 -6.19 -9.16
C VAL A 92 -10.39 -7.63 -9.68
N ALA A 93 -11.17 -7.94 -10.71
CA ALA A 93 -11.20 -9.26 -11.33
C ALA A 93 -9.83 -9.65 -11.94
N ASN A 94 -9.20 -8.72 -12.67
CA ASN A 94 -7.88 -8.98 -13.26
C ASN A 94 -6.81 -9.18 -12.18
N LEU A 95 -6.85 -8.37 -11.10
CA LEU A 95 -5.93 -8.48 -9.98
C LEU A 95 -6.13 -9.75 -9.16
N ASP A 96 -7.36 -10.24 -8.99
CA ASP A 96 -7.67 -11.49 -8.27
C ASP A 96 -7.11 -12.72 -9.01
N THR A 97 -7.01 -12.65 -10.34
CA THR A 97 -6.41 -13.71 -11.17
C THR A 97 -4.90 -13.58 -11.38
N LEU A 98 -4.27 -12.54 -10.82
CA LEU A 98 -2.86 -12.28 -11.03
C LEU A 98 -2.01 -13.37 -10.34
N ILE A 99 -1.11 -13.97 -11.10
CA ILE A 99 -0.09 -14.87 -10.58
C ILE A 99 1.26 -14.19 -10.81
N ALA A 100 1.90 -13.76 -9.72
CA ALA A 100 3.19 -13.10 -9.74
C ALA A 100 4.03 -13.50 -8.54
N VAL A 101 5.35 -13.35 -8.67
CA VAL A 101 6.32 -13.51 -7.59
C VAL A 101 7.11 -12.23 -7.51
N ILE A 102 7.26 -11.70 -6.29
CA ILE A 102 8.10 -10.55 -6.00
C ILE A 102 9.29 -11.07 -5.21
N GLU A 103 10.48 -10.87 -5.74
CA GLU A 103 11.73 -11.13 -5.04
C GLU A 103 12.32 -9.79 -4.60
N CYS A 104 12.60 -9.65 -3.32
CA CYS A 104 13.19 -8.46 -2.73
C CYS A 104 14.30 -8.84 -1.75
N GLN A 105 15.12 -7.87 -1.39
CA GLN A 105 16.14 -8.04 -0.36
C GLN A 105 15.51 -8.27 1.01
N GLN A 106 16.32 -8.73 1.97
CA GLN A 106 15.89 -8.80 3.37
C GLN A 106 15.60 -7.40 3.91
N PRO A 107 14.66 -7.25 4.86
CA PRO A 107 14.34 -5.94 5.41
C PRO A 107 15.58 -5.36 6.11
N GLU A 108 16.07 -4.25 5.58
CA GLU A 108 17.10 -3.43 6.20
C GLU A 108 16.44 -2.21 6.85
N ALA A 109 16.96 -1.79 8.01
CA ALA A 109 16.41 -0.66 8.74
C ALA A 109 16.79 0.70 8.12
N ASP A 110 17.77 0.70 7.20
CA ASP A 110 18.17 1.90 6.47
C ASP A 110 17.29 2.07 5.22
N LEU A 111 16.73 3.25 5.04
CA LEU A 111 15.74 3.54 4.00
C LEU A 111 16.39 4.14 2.72
N TYR A 112 17.73 4.10 2.64
CA TYR A 112 18.54 4.77 1.61
C TYR A 112 19.38 3.83 0.76
#